data_AF-A0A7V9M0Z0-F1
#
_entry.id   AF-A0A7V9M0Z0-F1
#
_cell.length_a   1.000
_cell.length_b   1.000
_cell.length_c   1.000
_cell.angle_alpha   90.00
_cell.angle_beta   90.00
_cell.angle_gamma   90.00
#
_symmetry.space_group_name_H-M   'P 1'
#
loop_
_entity.id
_entity.type
_entity.pdbx_description
1 polymer ?
#
loop_
_entity_poly.entity_id
_entity_poly.type
_entity_poly.pdbx_seq_one_letter_code
_entity_poly.pdbx_strand_id
1 'polypeptide(L)' 'MSYTYRLHPLAYKDYYEAYIWFENKQKDLGERFLKAVRNKIQKIALNPKASGHKDNRSFREAKVEFFPYI' A
#
# COMPACT_ATOMS: atom_id res chain seq x y z
N MET A 1 6.22 15.08 12.76
CA MET A 1 4.83 14.79 13.17
C MET A 1 4.46 13.42 12.64
N SER A 2 4.14 12.47 13.51
CA SER A 2 3.66 11.13 13.11
C SER A 2 2.14 11.14 13.04
N TYR A 3 1.56 10.90 11.86
CA TYR A 3 0.12 10.77 11.72
C TYR A 3 -0.32 9.33 11.98
N THR A 4 -1.42 9.14 12.71
CA THR A 4 -2.04 7.82 12.87
C THR A 4 -2.87 7.51 11.63
N TYR A 5 -2.61 6.36 10.99
CA TYR A 5 -3.42 5.90 9.87
C TYR A 5 -4.50 4.91 10.35
N ARG A 6 -5.63 4.89 9.66
CA ARG A 6 -6.69 3.89 9.83
C ARG A 6 -6.95 3.27 8.47
N LEU A 7 -6.98 1.94 8.43
CA LEU A 7 -7.36 1.19 7.24
C LEU A 7 -8.86 0.90 7.30
N HIS A 8 -9.55 1.17 6.19
CA HIS A 8 -10.95 0.79 6.03
C HIS A 8 -11.06 -0.76 6.06
N PRO A 9 -12.16 -1.34 6.59
CA PRO A 9 -12.33 -2.81 6.61
C PRO A 9 -12.21 -3.46 5.22
N LEU A 10 -12.70 -2.79 4.17
CA LEU A 10 -12.54 -3.26 2.80
C LEU A 10 -11.07 -3.26 2.35
N ALA A 11 -10.30 -2.24 2.75
CA ALA A 11 -8.87 -2.20 2.46
C ALA A 11 -8.10 -3.31 3.19
N TYR A 12 -8.54 -3.73 4.38
CA TYR A 12 -7.98 -4.91 5.05
C TYR A 12 -8.22 -6.19 4.26
N LYS A 13 -9.45 -6.35 3.73
CA LYS A 13 -9.79 -7.50 2.89
C LYS A 13 -8.94 -7.52 1.63
N ASP A 14 -8.87 -6.41 0.91
CA ASP A 14 -8.06 -6.29 -0.31
C ASP A 14 -6.57 -6.56 -0.02
N TYR A 15 -6.07 -6.07 1.12
CA TYR A 15 -4.68 -6.28 1.54
C TYR A 15 -4.37 -7.76 1.80
N TYR A 16 -5.29 -8.49 2.42
CA TYR A 16 -5.16 -9.92 2.69
C TYR A 16 -5.29 -10.77 1.42
N GLU A 17 -6.27 -10.45 0.56
CA GLU A 17 -6.45 -11.15 -0.72
C GLU A 17 -5.25 -10.96 -1.64
N ALA A 18 -4.69 -9.74 -1.73
CA ALA A 18 -3.48 -9.46 -2.49
C ALA A 18 -2.28 -10.27 -1.95
N TYR A 19 -2.11 -10.35 -0.63
CA TYR A 19 -1.05 -11.17 -0.02
C TYR A 19 -1.16 -12.64 -0.46
N ILE A 20 -2.35 -13.24 -0.31
CA ILE A 20 -2.57 -14.63 -0.69
C ILE A 20 -2.30 -14.83 -2.19
N TRP A 21 -2.78 -13.92 -3.03
CA TRP A 21 -2.61 -14.02 -4.48
C TRP A 21 -1.12 -14.03 -4.85
N PHE A 22 -0.32 -13.13 -4.28
CA PHE A 22 1.11 -13.07 -4.56
C PHE A 22 1.87 -14.26 -3.98
N GLU A 23 1.55 -14.70 -2.77
CA GLU A 23 2.18 -15.87 -2.15
C GLU A 23 1.91 -17.15 -2.94
N ASN A 24 0.69 -17.31 -3.48
CA ASN A 24 0.34 -18.43 -4.35
C ASN A 24 1.06 -18.40 -5.70
N LYS A 25 1.47 -17.21 -6.19
CA LYS A 25 2.22 -17.09 -7.45
C LYS A 25 3.68 -17.44 -7.28
N GLN A 26 4.29 -16.98 -6.19
CA GLN A 26 5.67 -17.28 -5.85
C GLN A 26 5.85 -17.17 -4.34
N LYS A 27 6.45 -18.19 -3.74
CA LYS A 27 6.82 -18.18 -2.33
C LYS A 27 7.64 -16.92 -1.99
N ASP A 28 7.32 -16.29 -0.86
CA ASP A 28 7.91 -15.03 -0.35
C ASP A 28 7.50 -13.75 -1.11
N LEU A 29 6.74 -13.86 -2.21
CA LEU A 29 6.30 -12.68 -2.96
C LEU A 29 5.20 -11.91 -2.21
N GLY A 30 4.35 -12.62 -1.46
CA GLY A 30 3.37 -12.00 -0.57
C GLY A 30 4.04 -11.18 0.53
N GLU A 31 5.11 -11.69 1.14
CA GLU A 31 5.85 -10.95 2.17
C GLU A 31 6.50 -9.68 1.60
N ARG A 32 7.07 -9.77 0.40
CA ARG A 32 7.63 -8.61 -0.31
C ARG A 32 6.57 -7.56 -0.59
N PHE A 33 5.37 -7.98 -1.01
CA PHE A 33 4.21 -7.11 -1.18
C PHE A 33 3.86 -6.39 0.13
N LEU A 34 3.68 -7.14 1.22
CA LEU A 34 3.31 -6.58 2.53
C LEU A 34 4.32 -5.54 2.99
N LYS A 35 5.62 -5.85 2.86
CA LYS A 35 6.71 -4.95 3.22
C LYS A 35 6.71 -3.67 2.39
N ALA A 36 6.53 -3.79 1.07
CA ALA A 36 6.48 -2.64 0.16
C ALA A 36 5.30 -1.71 0.48
N VAL A 37 4.10 -2.26 0.69
CA VAL A 37 2.90 -1.49 1.06
C VAL A 37 3.06 -0.84 2.43
N ARG A 38 3.52 -1.57 3.45
CA ARG A 38 3.73 -1.04 4.81
C ARG A 38 4.75 0.10 4.80
N ASN A 39 5.86 -0.05 4.07
CA ASN A 39 6.85 1.00 3.91
C ASN A 39 6.25 2.25 3.24
N LYS A 40 5.36 2.07 2.25
CA LYS A 40 4.68 3.20 1.60
C LYS A 40 3.71 3.89 2.56
N ILE A 41 2.91 3.13 3.32
CA ILE A 41 2.00 3.68 4.33
C ILE A 41 2.78 4.47 5.38
N GLN A 42 3.93 3.96 5.84
CA GLN A 42 4.79 4.69 6.77
C GLN A 42 5.32 6.01 6.18
N LYS A 43 5.77 6.01 4.92
CA LYS A 43 6.18 7.25 4.23
C LYS A 43 5.03 8.25 4.12
N ILE A 44 3.81 7.78 3.82
CA ILE A 44 2.60 8.62 3.80
C ILE A 44 2.26 9.15 5.20
N ALA A 45 2.37 8.32 6.23
CA ALA A 45 2.12 8.70 7.62
C ALA A 45 3.15 9.72 8.16
N LEU A 46 4.36 9.77 7.58
CA LEU A 46 5.38 10.78 7.89
C LEU A 46 5.16 12.08 7.11
N ASN A 47 4.74 11.98 5.85
CA ASN A 47 4.43 13.15 5.02
C ASN A 47 3.20 12.91 4.13
N PRO A 48 1.97 13.15 4.65
CA PRO A 48 0.73 12.87 3.91
C PRO A 48 0.53 13.73 2.67
N LYS A 49 1.21 14.89 2.60
CA LYS A 49 1.11 15.83 1.47
C LYS A 49 2.06 15.49 0.32
N ALA A 50 3.01 14.57 0.52
CA ALA A 50 3.98 14.18 -0.51
C ALA A 50 3.36 13.32 -1.63
N SER A 51 2.26 12.61 -1.37
CA SER A 51 1.54 11.86 -2.41
C SER A 51 0.74 12.79 -3.32
N GLY A 52 0.86 12.58 -4.63
CA GLY A 52 0.23 13.38 -5.67
C GLY A 52 -1.30 13.36 -5.59
N HIS A 53 -1.91 14.47 -5.97
CA HIS A 53 -3.34 14.55 -6.20
C HIS A 53 -3.68 13.92 -7.54
N LYS A 54 -4.82 13.24 -7.61
CA LYS A 54 -5.42 12.83 -8.87
C LYS A 54 -6.73 13.58 -9.02
N ASP A 55 -6.85 14.30 -10.14
CA ASP A 55 -8.05 14.96 -10.67
C ASP A 55 -9.08 15.40 -9.63
N ASN A 56 -9.01 16.65 -9.20
CA ASN A 56 -10.09 17.44 -8.55
C ASN A 56 -10.86 16.79 -7.38
N ARG A 57 -10.40 15.67 -6.82
CA ARG A 57 -11.05 14.96 -5.73
C ARG A 57 -10.21 15.04 -4.46
N SER A 58 -10.86 14.91 -3.30
CA SER A 58 -10.26 14.92 -1.96
C SER A 58 -9.38 13.69 -1.65
N PHE A 59 -8.91 12.98 -2.67
CA PHE A 59 -8.13 11.75 -2.55
C PHE A 59 -6.71 11.95 -3.09
N ARG A 60 -5.78 11.15 -2.57
CA ARG A 60 -4.38 11.11 -3.00
C ARG A 60 -4.02 9.68 -3.37
N GLU A 61 -3.20 9.52 -4.40
CA GLU A 61 -2.69 8.22 -4.81
C GLU A 61 -1.18 8.15 -4.58
N ALA A 62 -0.70 6.97 -4.23
CA ALA A 62 0.70 6.74 -3.94
C ALA A 62 1.13 5.41 -4.56
N LYS A 63 1.99 5.48 -5.59
CA LYS A 63 2.54 4.28 -6.23
C LYS A 63 3.46 3.55 -5.26
N VAL A 64 3.23 2.25 -5.06
CA VAL A 64 4.18 1.36 -4.40
C VAL A 64 5.25 1.04 -5.43
N GLU A 65 6.45 1.57 -5.22
CA GLU A 65 7.58 1.28 -6.10
C GLU A 65 8.09 -0.13 -5.82
N PHE A 66 8.46 -0.83 -6.89
CA PHE A 66 9.04 -2.15 -6.85
C PHE A 66 8.07 -3.26 -6.43
N PHE A 67 7.15 -3.56 -7.33
CA PHE A 67 6.52 -4.86 -7.35
C PHE A 67 6.65 -5.43 -8.77
N PRO A 68 7.43 -6.51 -8.99
CA PRO A 68 7.47 -7.16 -10.28
C PRO A 68 6.10 -7.77 -10.54
N TYR A 69 5.35 -7.14 -11.45
CA TYR A 69 4.27 -7.82 -12.14
C TYR A 69 4.97 -8.88 -12.98
N ILE A 70 4.86 -10.14 -12.55
CA ILE A 70 5.18 -11.28 -13.41
C ILE A 70 4.34 -11.15 -14.69
#